data_AF-A0A534RP79-F1
#
_entry.id   AF-A0A534RP79-F1
#
_cell.length_a   1.000
_cell.length_b   1.000
_cell.length_c   1.000
_cell.angle_alpha   90.00
_cell.angle_beta   90.00
_cell.angle_gamma   90.00
#
_symmetry.space_group_name_H-M   'P 1'
#
loop_
_entity.id
_entity.type
_entity.pdbx_description
1 polymer ?
#
loop_
_entity_poly.entity_id
_entity_poly.type
_entity_poly.pdbx_seq_one_letter_code
_entity_poly.pdbx_strand_id
1 'polypeptide(L)'
;MKEYFRLGDKHAAILQSYLGLFSPALVSIASDGLAILSLAVARIPLVQKLAILSSFWIFTISISVVTLHPILLSFLPPPRRDPKAGRRLSDKIYTSINRTLVQISRGNTRYVAAAGFVLALLVGLYYSKQLKIGDVSIGKALFYADHPYNVAYDRIIDKGFVGISQLTIVAEGHEPGVFREVEALNALERFQRYMEKYSALAGGSMSGVDVIRQIYQRFEEGMPKWAILPSDAHDIGNMFSYFLMSAGAPALERFVDRDLQNATITIFFKDYTHDTIMGALQRAKDYIAANPVEKFDFRLAGGLFGILAAINEEVEWSYRVNLYLVLATVFVLSFLTYWSLAGALIVMIPSI
;
A
#
# COMPACT_ATOMS: atom_id res chain seq x y z
N MET A 1 -10.59 -41.43 17.59
CA MET A 1 -11.16 -42.14 18.75
C MET A 1 -12.36 -43.00 18.39
N LYS A 2 -13.41 -42.47 17.72
CA LYS A 2 -14.58 -43.27 17.30
C LYS A 2 -14.20 -44.51 16.48
N GLU A 3 -13.31 -44.35 15.49
CA GLU A 3 -13.00 -45.49 14.61
C GLU A 3 -12.11 -46.55 15.28
N TYR A 4 -11.31 -46.15 16.26
CA TYR A 4 -10.57 -47.09 17.11
C TYR A 4 -11.51 -47.92 17.99
N PHE A 5 -12.56 -47.30 18.56
CA PHE A 5 -13.59 -48.02 19.32
C PHE A 5 -14.49 -48.89 18.44
N ARG A 6 -14.59 -48.61 17.13
CA ARG A 6 -15.35 -49.40 16.16
C ARG A 6 -14.58 -50.61 15.64
N LEU A 7 -13.28 -50.46 15.38
CA LEU A 7 -12.46 -51.48 14.72
C LEU A 7 -11.62 -52.33 15.68
N GLY A 8 -11.35 -51.86 16.90
CA GLY A 8 -10.52 -52.58 17.88
C GLY A 8 -9.03 -52.66 17.56
N ASP A 9 -8.65 -52.40 16.31
CA ASP A 9 -7.27 -52.34 15.83
C ASP A 9 -6.83 -50.87 15.60
N LYS A 10 -5.66 -50.54 16.15
CA LYS A 10 -5.03 -49.21 16.06
C LYS A 10 -4.64 -48.88 14.62
N HIS A 11 -4.05 -49.84 13.90
CA HIS A 11 -3.54 -49.59 12.55
C HIS A 11 -4.70 -49.40 11.56
N ALA A 12 -5.71 -50.27 11.62
CA ALA A 12 -6.92 -50.15 10.81
C ALA A 12 -7.68 -48.83 11.07
N ALA A 13 -7.75 -48.38 12.32
CA ALA A 13 -8.42 -47.13 12.68
C ALA A 13 -7.70 -45.88 12.18
N ILE A 14 -6.36 -45.86 12.21
CA ILE A 14 -5.56 -44.79 11.62
C ILE A 14 -5.78 -44.78 10.12
N LEU A 15 -5.70 -45.94 9.45
CA LEU A 15 -5.80 -46.03 8.00
C LEU A 15 -7.18 -45.61 7.47
N GLN A 16 -8.29 -46.04 8.10
CA GLN A 16 -9.64 -45.57 7.73
C GLN A 16 -9.83 -44.08 7.96
N SER A 17 -9.38 -43.54 9.10
CA SER A 17 -9.51 -42.11 9.40
C SER A 17 -8.70 -41.27 8.41
N TYR A 18 -7.53 -41.77 8.03
CA TYR A 18 -6.63 -41.10 7.11
C TYR A 18 -7.17 -41.12 5.68
N LEU A 19 -7.63 -42.27 5.18
CA LEU A 19 -8.23 -42.38 3.84
C LEU A 19 -9.45 -41.47 3.66
N GLY A 20 -10.28 -41.31 4.70
CA GLY A 20 -11.45 -40.43 4.65
C GLY A 20 -11.12 -38.93 4.65
N LEU A 21 -9.98 -38.54 5.24
CA LEU A 21 -9.58 -37.14 5.38
C LEU A 21 -8.52 -36.71 4.35
N PHE A 22 -7.83 -37.66 3.72
CA PHE A 22 -6.69 -37.38 2.85
C PHE A 22 -7.05 -36.55 1.63
N SER A 23 -8.12 -36.92 0.92
CA SER A 23 -8.58 -36.19 -0.26
C SER A 23 -8.98 -34.74 0.03
N PRO A 24 -9.88 -34.45 0.99
CA PRO A 24 -10.23 -33.07 1.30
C PRO A 24 -9.07 -32.28 1.91
N ALA A 25 -8.19 -32.91 2.70
CA ALA A 25 -7.02 -32.24 3.27
C ALA A 25 -6.01 -31.80 2.21
N LEU A 26 -5.66 -32.69 1.25
CA LEU A 26 -4.74 -32.33 0.17
C LEU A 26 -5.28 -31.23 -0.71
N VAL A 27 -6.58 -31.28 -1.04
CA VAL A 27 -7.23 -30.26 -1.85
C VAL A 27 -7.24 -28.91 -1.14
N SER A 28 -7.50 -28.89 0.18
CA SER A 28 -7.42 -27.66 0.98
C SER A 28 -6.01 -27.08 0.97
N ILE A 29 -4.98 -27.89 1.24
CA ILE A 29 -3.59 -27.41 1.29
C ILE A 29 -3.10 -26.94 -0.08
N ALA A 30 -3.46 -27.66 -1.14
CA ALA A 30 -3.15 -27.24 -2.51
C ALA A 30 -3.84 -25.91 -2.84
N SER A 31 -5.08 -25.71 -2.37
CA SER A 31 -5.81 -24.46 -2.55
C SER A 31 -5.18 -23.29 -1.82
N ASP A 32 -4.76 -23.48 -0.58
CA ASP A 32 -4.06 -22.44 0.19
C ASP A 32 -2.73 -22.07 -0.48
N GLY A 33 -1.98 -23.07 -0.95
CA GLY A 33 -0.72 -22.87 -1.68
C GLY A 33 -0.91 -22.08 -2.97
N LEU A 34 -1.90 -22.45 -3.80
CA LEU A 34 -2.20 -21.76 -5.05
C LEU A 34 -2.78 -20.36 -4.82
N ALA A 35 -3.64 -20.18 -3.82
CA ALA A 35 -4.16 -18.87 -3.45
C ALA A 35 -3.04 -17.93 -3.02
N ILE A 36 -2.10 -18.39 -2.19
CA ILE A 36 -0.93 -17.59 -1.79
C ILE A 36 0.01 -17.36 -2.97
N LEU A 37 0.22 -18.36 -3.84
CA LEU A 37 1.03 -18.20 -5.04
C LEU A 37 0.45 -17.16 -6.01
N SER A 38 -0.89 -17.02 -6.06
CA SER A 38 -1.54 -16.00 -6.90
C SER A 38 -1.13 -14.56 -6.52
N LEU A 39 -0.73 -14.33 -5.26
CA LEU A 39 -0.19 -13.04 -4.82
C LEU A 39 1.16 -12.69 -5.47
N ALA A 40 1.86 -13.65 -6.07
CA ALA A 40 3.08 -13.40 -6.82
C ALA A 40 2.84 -12.60 -8.12
N VAL A 41 1.59 -12.46 -8.56
CA VAL A 41 1.21 -11.58 -9.68
C VAL A 41 1.33 -10.09 -9.29
N ALA A 42 1.31 -9.77 -8.00
CA ALA A 42 1.56 -8.41 -7.50
C ALA A 42 2.90 -7.88 -8.01
N ARG A 43 2.96 -6.61 -8.44
CA ARG A 43 4.20 -5.97 -8.90
C ARG A 43 5.17 -5.60 -7.77
N ILE A 44 4.76 -5.77 -6.51
CA ILE A 44 5.55 -5.41 -5.34
C ILE A 44 6.57 -6.53 -5.05
N PRO A 45 7.90 -6.29 -5.23
CA PRO A 45 8.90 -7.37 -5.17
C PRO A 45 8.96 -8.11 -3.83
N LEU A 46 8.66 -7.40 -2.72
CA LEU A 46 8.62 -8.01 -1.40
C LEU A 46 7.48 -9.03 -1.29
N VAL A 47 6.28 -8.68 -1.79
CA VAL A 47 5.10 -9.56 -1.78
C VAL A 47 5.35 -10.79 -2.64
N GLN A 48 5.97 -10.64 -3.81
CA GLN A 48 6.31 -11.76 -4.69
C GLN A 48 7.23 -12.77 -3.99
N LYS A 49 8.30 -12.29 -3.36
CA LYS A 49 9.25 -13.16 -2.63
C LYS A 49 8.58 -13.88 -1.47
N LEU A 50 7.73 -13.18 -0.71
CA LEU A 50 6.95 -13.77 0.38
C LEU A 50 5.96 -14.82 -0.15
N ALA A 51 5.23 -14.53 -1.22
CA ALA A 51 4.28 -15.46 -1.83
C ALA A 51 4.95 -16.76 -2.28
N ILE A 52 6.10 -16.67 -2.95
CA ILE A 52 6.87 -17.85 -3.39
C ILE A 52 7.37 -18.65 -2.18
N LEU A 53 7.95 -17.98 -1.18
CA LEU A 53 8.46 -18.64 0.03
C LEU A 53 7.34 -19.31 0.83
N SER A 54 6.21 -18.63 1.01
CA SER A 54 5.03 -19.17 1.69
C SER A 54 4.40 -20.32 0.93
N SER A 55 4.29 -20.24 -0.40
CA SER A 55 3.79 -21.36 -1.23
C SER A 55 4.71 -22.58 -1.14
N PHE A 56 6.03 -22.38 -1.16
CA PHE A 56 7.00 -23.46 -0.98
C PHE A 56 6.89 -24.08 0.43
N TRP A 57 6.69 -23.24 1.44
CA TRP A 57 6.50 -23.69 2.81
C TRP A 57 5.22 -24.51 2.99
N ILE A 58 4.10 -24.09 2.37
CA ILE A 58 2.83 -24.85 2.38
C ILE A 58 2.99 -26.21 1.70
N PHE A 59 3.71 -26.26 0.57
CA PHE A 59 4.04 -27.51 -0.08
C PHE A 59 4.85 -28.44 0.84
N THR A 60 5.83 -27.89 1.57
CA THR A 60 6.62 -28.64 2.56
C THR A 60 5.76 -29.16 3.72
N ILE A 61 4.82 -28.35 4.22
CA ILE A 61 3.84 -28.75 5.24
C ILE A 61 2.99 -29.91 4.74
N SER A 62 2.58 -29.90 3.48
CA SER A 62 1.76 -30.98 2.91
C SER A 62 2.44 -32.35 3.07
N ILE A 63 3.73 -32.44 2.73
CA ILE A 63 4.52 -33.68 2.85
C ILE A 63 4.74 -34.03 4.32
N SER A 64 5.10 -33.05 5.15
CA SER A 64 5.39 -33.26 6.56
C SER A 64 4.15 -33.73 7.32
N VAL A 65 3.01 -33.04 7.18
CA VAL A 65 1.76 -33.43 7.83
C VAL A 65 1.33 -34.80 7.35
N VAL A 66 1.45 -35.06 6.04
CA VAL A 66 0.94 -36.31 5.47
C VAL A 66 1.71 -37.54 5.96
N THR A 67 3.02 -37.39 6.15
CA THR A 67 3.91 -38.50 6.53
C THR A 67 4.11 -38.58 8.04
N LEU A 68 4.41 -37.46 8.69
CA LEU A 68 4.81 -37.42 10.09
C LEU A 68 3.64 -37.69 11.05
N HIS A 69 2.43 -37.18 10.75
CA HIS A 69 1.28 -37.40 11.63
C HIS A 69 0.89 -38.88 11.80
N PRO A 70 0.71 -39.68 10.74
CA PRO A 70 0.38 -41.10 10.91
C PRO A 70 1.53 -41.87 11.58
N ILE A 71 2.78 -41.49 11.33
CA ILE A 71 3.95 -42.09 12.00
C ILE A 71 3.88 -41.80 13.51
N LEU A 72 3.69 -40.55 13.92
CA LEU A 72 3.57 -40.16 15.33
C LEU A 72 2.39 -40.88 16.02
N LEU A 73 1.23 -40.97 15.35
CA LEU A 73 0.08 -41.72 15.87
C LEU A 73 0.36 -43.22 15.99
N SER A 74 1.25 -43.78 15.17
CA SER A 74 1.68 -45.18 15.28
C SER A 74 2.54 -45.45 16.51
N PHE A 75 3.28 -44.45 17.02
CA PHE A 75 4.07 -44.56 18.25
C PHE A 75 3.29 -44.20 19.53
N LEU A 76 2.24 -43.37 19.44
CA LEU A 76 1.47 -42.96 20.62
C LEU A 76 0.57 -44.09 21.15
N PRO A 77 0.47 -44.31 22.47
CA PRO A 77 -0.43 -45.33 23.03
C PRO A 77 -1.89 -45.02 22.67
N PRO A 78 -2.73 -46.05 22.45
CA PRO A 78 -4.14 -45.84 22.11
C PRO A 78 -4.85 -45.06 23.24
N PRO A 79 -5.75 -44.14 22.88
CA PRO A 79 -6.46 -43.34 23.87
C PRO A 79 -7.29 -44.25 24.78
N ARG A 80 -7.02 -44.18 26.09
CA ARG A 80 -7.80 -44.92 27.10
C ARG A 80 -9.25 -44.43 27.08
N ARG A 81 -10.22 -45.34 27.25
CA ARG A 81 -11.62 -44.95 27.47
C ARG A 81 -11.67 -44.08 28.72
N ASP A 82 -11.98 -42.80 28.55
CA ASP A 82 -12.18 -41.89 29.67
C ASP A 82 -13.59 -42.11 30.24
N PRO A 83 -13.74 -42.64 31.46
CA PRO A 83 -15.04 -42.83 32.09
C PRO A 83 -15.77 -41.51 32.40
N LYS A 84 -15.08 -40.36 32.31
CA LYS A 84 -15.68 -39.02 32.48
C LYS A 84 -16.01 -38.32 31.15
N ALA A 85 -15.76 -38.94 29.99
CA ALA A 85 -16.13 -38.40 28.69
C ALA A 85 -17.65 -38.16 28.62
N GLY A 86 -18.05 -36.91 28.39
CA GLY A 86 -19.45 -36.45 28.37
C GLY A 86 -19.94 -35.81 29.68
N ARG A 87 -19.15 -35.87 30.77
CA ARG A 87 -19.51 -35.29 32.08
C ARG A 87 -18.61 -34.13 32.51
N ARG A 88 -17.59 -33.78 31.73
CA ARG A 88 -16.70 -32.65 32.03
C ARG A 88 -17.43 -31.33 31.78
N LEU A 89 -17.00 -30.26 32.45
CA LEU A 89 -17.52 -28.91 32.21
C LEU A 89 -17.32 -28.51 30.74
N SER A 90 -16.20 -28.92 30.13
CA SER A 90 -15.95 -28.79 28.69
C SER A 90 -17.04 -29.44 27.85
N ASP A 91 -17.47 -30.67 28.18
CA ASP A 91 -18.49 -31.39 27.42
C ASP A 91 -19.86 -30.73 27.51
N LYS A 92 -20.20 -30.16 28.68
CA LYS A 92 -21.41 -29.34 28.86
C LYS A 92 -21.37 -28.06 28.03
N ILE A 93 -20.22 -27.38 27.98
CA ILE A 93 -20.04 -26.19 27.13
C ILE A 93 -20.15 -26.57 25.66
N TYR A 94 -19.47 -27.63 25.22
CA TYR A 94 -19.56 -28.14 23.84
C TYR A 94 -20.98 -28.53 23.45
N THR A 95 -21.69 -29.26 24.31
CA THR A 95 -23.09 -29.64 24.03
C THR A 95 -24.02 -28.44 24.04
N SER A 96 -23.80 -27.45 24.90
CA SER A 96 -24.57 -26.20 24.90
C SER A 96 -24.36 -25.41 23.61
N ILE A 97 -23.11 -25.20 23.19
CA ILE A 97 -22.78 -24.50 21.93
C ILE A 97 -23.40 -25.25 20.74
N ASN A 98 -23.22 -26.56 20.68
CA ASN A 98 -23.77 -27.38 19.59
C ASN A 98 -25.30 -27.29 19.55
N ARG A 99 -25.97 -27.35 20.72
CA ARG A 99 -27.43 -27.21 20.80
C ARG A 99 -27.89 -25.84 20.32
N THR A 100 -27.20 -24.77 20.70
CA THR A 100 -27.48 -23.41 20.23
C THR A 100 -27.30 -23.29 18.72
N LEU A 101 -26.20 -23.79 18.16
CA LEU A 101 -25.95 -23.78 16.71
C LEU A 101 -27.01 -24.58 15.93
N VAL A 102 -27.38 -25.76 16.43
CA VAL A 102 -28.45 -26.58 15.83
C VAL A 102 -29.80 -25.89 15.92
N GLN A 103 -30.09 -25.19 17.01
CA GLN A 103 -31.33 -24.42 17.18
C GLN A 103 -31.39 -23.19 16.26
N ILE A 104 -30.25 -22.52 16.03
CA ILE A 104 -30.13 -21.43 15.05
C ILE A 104 -30.32 -21.96 13.61
N SER A 105 -29.86 -23.19 13.33
CA SER A 105 -29.96 -23.83 12.01
C SER A 105 -31.34 -24.43 11.70
N ARG A 106 -32.17 -24.73 12.70
CA ARG A 106 -33.50 -25.37 12.54
C ARG A 106 -34.66 -24.38 12.68
N GLY A 107 -35.72 -24.54 11.88
CA GLY A 107 -36.98 -23.79 12.02
C GLY A 107 -36.93 -22.35 11.47
N ASN A 108 -37.81 -21.47 11.96
CA ASN A 108 -37.90 -20.06 11.50
C ASN A 108 -36.68 -19.20 11.88
N THR A 109 -35.87 -19.65 12.85
CA THR A 109 -34.62 -19.00 13.27
C THR A 109 -33.54 -18.99 12.19
N ARG A 110 -33.61 -19.87 11.19
CA ARG A 110 -32.69 -19.86 10.03
C ARG A 110 -32.80 -18.57 9.21
N TYR A 111 -34.00 -17.99 9.11
CA TYR A 111 -34.22 -16.74 8.38
C TYR A 111 -33.65 -15.56 9.14
N VAL A 112 -33.72 -15.59 10.48
CA VAL A 112 -33.08 -14.59 11.34
C VAL A 112 -31.56 -14.67 11.22
N ALA A 113 -30.98 -15.88 11.21
CA ALA A 113 -29.55 -16.08 11.01
C ALA A 113 -29.09 -15.60 9.61
N ALA A 114 -29.85 -15.93 8.57
CA ALA A 114 -29.58 -15.45 7.20
C ALA A 114 -29.69 -13.93 7.09
N ALA A 115 -30.72 -13.32 7.69
CA ALA A 115 -30.88 -11.87 7.73
C ALA A 115 -29.72 -11.19 8.48
N GLY A 116 -29.28 -11.77 9.62
CA GLY A 116 -28.12 -11.28 10.36
C GLY A 116 -26.82 -11.37 9.56
N PHE A 117 -26.61 -12.46 8.82
CA PHE A 117 -25.46 -12.62 7.93
C PHE A 117 -25.48 -11.59 6.78
N VAL A 118 -26.63 -11.40 6.12
CA VAL A 118 -26.79 -10.38 5.07
C VAL A 118 -26.56 -8.98 5.63
N LEU A 119 -27.07 -8.67 6.81
CA LEU A 119 -26.84 -7.38 7.47
C LEU A 119 -25.35 -7.18 7.78
N ALA A 120 -24.66 -8.19 8.31
CA ALA A 120 -23.23 -8.14 8.58
C ALA A 120 -22.42 -7.92 7.29
N LEU A 121 -22.77 -8.60 6.19
CA LEU A 121 -22.17 -8.38 4.87
C LEU A 121 -22.38 -6.94 4.38
N LEU A 122 -23.61 -6.40 4.46
CA LEU A 122 -23.91 -5.04 4.03
C LEU A 122 -23.15 -3.99 4.86
N VAL A 123 -23.07 -4.19 6.17
CA VAL A 123 -22.30 -3.32 7.07
C VAL A 123 -20.81 -3.42 6.76
N GLY A 124 -20.28 -4.64 6.55
CA GLY A 124 -18.89 -4.86 6.15
C GLY A 124 -18.54 -4.19 4.82
N LEU A 125 -19.40 -4.33 3.80
CA LEU A 125 -19.24 -3.66 2.50
C LEU A 125 -19.30 -2.14 2.61
N TYR A 126 -20.12 -1.60 3.51
CA TYR A 126 -20.20 -0.15 3.74
C TYR A 126 -18.90 0.39 4.34
N TYR A 127 -18.36 -0.25 5.38
CA TYR A 127 -17.10 0.18 6.00
C TYR A 127 -15.86 -0.12 5.15
N SER A 128 -15.89 -1.18 4.33
CA SER A 128 -14.81 -1.50 3.39
C SER A 128 -14.54 -0.35 2.41
N LYS A 129 -15.59 0.37 1.97
CA LYS A 129 -15.44 1.56 1.11
C LYS A 129 -14.80 2.77 1.79
N GLN A 130 -14.76 2.80 3.12
CA GLN A 130 -14.19 3.91 3.89
C GLN A 130 -12.73 3.66 4.29
N LEU A 131 -12.18 2.49 3.94
CA LEU A 131 -10.80 2.15 4.24
C LEU A 131 -9.86 3.02 3.40
N LYS A 132 -9.18 3.97 4.05
CA LYS A 132 -8.13 4.77 3.41
C LYS A 132 -6.92 3.88 3.15
N ILE A 133 -6.49 3.84 1.89
CA ILE A 133 -5.28 3.13 1.46
C ILE A 133 -4.11 4.10 1.57
N GLY A 134 -3.05 3.71 2.27
CA GLY A 134 -1.84 4.52 2.46
C GLY A 134 -1.58 4.87 3.93
N ASP A 135 -0.54 5.68 4.16
CA ASP A 135 -0.13 6.04 5.52
C ASP A 135 -1.09 7.09 6.11
N VAL A 136 -1.98 6.64 6.99
CA VAL A 136 -2.98 7.49 7.66
C VAL A 136 -2.39 8.33 8.79
N SER A 137 -1.17 7.99 9.25
CA SER A 137 -0.51 8.67 10.36
C SER A 137 0.99 8.75 10.14
N ILE A 138 1.47 9.97 9.94
CA ILE A 138 2.88 10.30 9.73
C ILE A 138 3.77 9.61 10.78
N GLY A 139 4.65 8.70 10.34
CA GLY A 139 5.70 8.05 11.15
C GLY A 139 5.21 7.05 12.21
N LYS A 140 3.97 7.23 12.68
CA LYS A 140 3.32 6.46 13.73
C LYS A 140 2.85 5.09 13.28
N ALA A 141 2.77 4.85 11.95
CA ALA A 141 2.49 3.53 11.41
C ALA A 141 3.70 2.59 11.44
N LEU A 142 4.93 3.13 11.37
CA LEU A 142 6.16 2.33 11.29
C LEU A 142 6.90 2.23 12.62
N PHE A 143 6.90 3.31 13.41
CA PHE A 143 7.56 3.37 14.71
C PHE A 143 6.54 3.53 15.84
N TYR A 144 6.90 3.03 17.04
CA TYR A 144 6.15 3.29 18.26
C TYR A 144 5.91 4.79 18.48
N ALA A 145 4.79 5.14 19.12
CA ALA A 145 4.39 6.53 19.33
C ALA A 145 5.51 7.38 19.98
N ASP A 146 6.22 6.80 20.96
CA ASP A 146 7.28 7.49 21.72
C ASP A 146 8.67 7.43 21.07
N HIS A 147 8.79 6.89 19.86
CA HIS A 147 10.07 6.76 19.17
C HIS A 147 10.68 8.16 18.89
N PRO A 148 12.00 8.37 19.07
CA PRO A 148 12.64 9.67 18.88
C PRO A 148 12.35 10.33 17.51
N TYR A 149 12.18 9.53 16.46
CA TYR A 149 11.78 10.00 15.13
C TYR A 149 10.42 10.71 15.17
N ASN A 150 9.40 10.10 15.76
CA ASN A 150 8.04 10.63 15.82
C ASN A 150 7.99 11.91 16.67
N VAL A 151 8.68 11.91 17.82
CA VAL A 151 8.78 13.08 18.69
C VAL A 151 9.53 14.23 18.00
N ALA A 152 10.60 13.93 17.27
CA ALA A 152 11.34 14.95 16.51
C ALA A 152 10.49 15.52 15.36
N TYR A 153 9.77 14.66 14.65
CA TYR A 153 8.90 15.06 13.55
C TYR A 153 7.77 15.98 14.03
N ASP A 154 7.05 15.59 15.08
CA ASP A 154 5.98 16.39 15.68
C ASP A 154 6.53 17.76 16.14
N ARG A 155 7.72 17.81 16.77
CA ARG A 155 8.37 19.07 17.17
C ARG A 155 8.76 19.97 15.99
N ILE A 156 9.16 19.40 14.85
CA ILE A 156 9.53 20.19 13.66
C ILE A 156 8.28 20.85 13.08
N ILE A 157 7.16 20.14 13.05
CA ILE A 157 5.87 20.70 12.64
C ILE A 157 5.45 21.82 13.61
N ASP A 158 5.48 21.56 14.92
CA ASP A 158 5.06 22.52 15.95
C ASP A 158 5.86 23.83 15.91
N LYS A 159 7.16 23.74 15.60
CA LYS A 159 8.04 24.90 15.46
C LYS A 159 7.83 25.70 14.17
N GLY A 160 6.88 25.29 13.32
CA GLY A 160 6.51 26.04 12.12
C GLY A 160 7.54 25.93 10.99
N PHE A 161 8.29 24.83 10.89
CA PHE A 161 9.15 24.61 9.73
C PHE A 161 8.32 24.49 8.44
N VAL A 162 8.96 24.90 7.33
CA VAL A 162 8.43 24.93 5.96
C VAL A 162 7.95 23.53 5.46
N GLY A 163 8.32 22.47 6.17
CA GLY A 163 7.95 21.09 5.86
C GLY A 163 9.17 20.24 5.52
N ILE A 164 9.16 18.97 5.92
CA ILE A 164 10.25 18.02 5.67
C ILE A 164 9.99 17.21 4.40
N SER A 165 8.71 17.06 4.06
CA SER A 165 8.28 16.26 2.93
C SER A 165 8.34 17.06 1.64
N GLN A 166 9.06 16.55 0.66
CA GLN A 166 9.34 17.27 -0.59
C GLN A 166 8.59 16.62 -1.75
N LEU A 167 7.89 17.46 -2.51
CA LEU A 167 7.45 17.16 -3.86
C LEU A 167 8.40 17.88 -4.82
N THR A 168 9.15 17.09 -5.57
CA THR A 168 10.06 17.62 -6.59
C THR A 168 9.40 17.46 -7.96
N ILE A 169 9.41 18.54 -8.72
CA ILE A 169 8.86 18.60 -10.08
C ILE A 169 9.98 19.10 -10.98
N VAL A 170 10.21 18.38 -12.06
CA VAL A 170 11.25 18.72 -13.04
C VAL A 170 10.55 19.28 -14.27
N ALA A 171 10.90 20.49 -14.66
CA ALA A 171 10.53 21.06 -15.93
C ALA A 171 11.62 20.68 -16.95
N GLU A 172 11.24 19.85 -17.91
CA GLU A 172 12.12 19.28 -18.94
C GLU A 172 12.01 20.13 -20.22
N GLY A 173 13.05 20.90 -20.51
CA GLY A 173 13.12 21.72 -21.72
C GLY A 173 13.37 20.88 -22.96
N HIS A 174 12.72 21.26 -24.06
CA HIS A 174 12.91 20.58 -25.36
C HIS A 174 14.28 20.89 -25.97
N GLU A 175 14.86 22.04 -25.63
CA GLU A 175 16.18 22.49 -26.12
C GLU A 175 17.10 22.94 -24.97
N PRO A 176 18.43 22.84 -25.15
CA PRO A 176 19.39 23.40 -24.20
C PRO A 176 19.23 24.93 -24.03
N GLY A 177 19.34 25.42 -22.80
CA GLY A 177 19.29 26.84 -22.49
C GLY A 177 17.89 27.45 -22.36
N VAL A 178 16.82 26.67 -22.44
CA VAL A 178 15.42 27.14 -22.28
C VAL A 178 15.23 27.93 -20.99
N PHE A 179 15.87 27.54 -19.88
CA PHE A 179 15.73 28.25 -18.60
C PHE A 179 16.59 29.52 -18.46
N ARG A 180 17.21 29.99 -19.56
CA ARG A 180 17.72 31.38 -19.65
C ARG A 180 16.64 32.38 -20.03
N GLU A 181 15.55 31.90 -20.63
CA GLU A 181 14.49 32.75 -21.14
C GLU A 181 13.56 33.23 -20.02
N VAL A 182 13.15 34.49 -20.12
CA VAL A 182 12.28 35.16 -19.16
C VAL A 182 10.90 34.50 -19.12
N GLU A 183 10.38 34.07 -20.28
CA GLU A 183 9.08 33.42 -20.41
C GLU A 183 9.05 32.08 -19.68
N ALA A 184 10.12 31.28 -19.81
CA ALA A 184 10.24 29.99 -19.16
C ALA A 184 10.32 30.14 -17.63
N LEU A 185 11.15 31.06 -17.13
CA LEU A 185 11.24 31.35 -15.70
C LEU A 185 9.93 31.91 -15.14
N ASN A 186 9.22 32.76 -15.88
CA ASN A 186 7.90 33.25 -15.47
C ASN A 186 6.86 32.12 -15.43
N ALA A 187 6.91 31.17 -16.36
CA ALA A 187 6.02 30.01 -16.33
C ALA A 187 6.30 29.11 -15.10
N LEU A 188 7.58 28.89 -14.76
CA LEU A 188 7.97 28.23 -13.52
C LEU A 188 7.47 28.98 -12.28
N GLU A 189 7.64 30.31 -12.24
CA GLU A 189 7.20 31.13 -11.11
C GLU A 189 5.68 31.05 -10.92
N ARG A 190 4.91 31.12 -12.01
CA ARG A 190 3.44 30.99 -11.94
C ARG A 190 3.02 29.62 -11.42
N PHE A 191 3.66 28.55 -11.90
CA PHE A 191 3.42 27.20 -11.41
C PHE A 191 3.75 27.07 -9.92
N GLN A 192 4.93 27.54 -9.51
CA GLN A 192 5.40 27.54 -8.12
C GLN A 192 4.38 28.25 -7.20
N ARG A 193 4.00 29.49 -7.54
CA ARG A 193 3.00 30.27 -6.77
C ARG A 193 1.63 29.61 -6.75
N TYR A 194 1.23 28.93 -7.82
CA TYR A 194 -0.05 28.21 -7.86
C TYR A 194 -0.08 27.02 -6.90
N MET A 195 1.04 26.31 -6.78
CA MET A 195 1.21 25.20 -5.85
C MET A 195 1.32 25.67 -4.40
N GLU A 196 2.00 26.79 -4.13
CA GLU A 196 2.03 27.40 -2.79
C GLU A 196 0.64 27.80 -2.29
N LYS A 197 -0.24 28.24 -3.19
CA LYS A 197 -1.63 28.60 -2.86
C LYS A 197 -2.52 27.39 -2.53
N TYR A 198 -2.04 26.16 -2.73
CA TYR A 198 -2.88 24.97 -2.64
C TYR A 198 -3.48 24.75 -1.25
N SER A 199 -2.74 25.02 -0.17
CA SER A 199 -3.19 24.72 1.18
C SER A 199 -2.27 25.31 2.24
N ALA A 200 -2.78 25.50 3.47
CA ALA A 200 -1.98 25.74 4.69
C ALA A 200 -0.93 24.63 4.98
N LEU A 201 -1.00 23.51 4.25
CA LEU A 201 -0.08 22.37 4.27
C LEU A 201 1.18 22.59 3.45
N ALA A 202 1.14 23.40 2.39
CA ALA A 202 2.35 23.81 1.67
C ALA A 202 3.06 24.84 2.55
N GLY A 203 4.17 24.45 3.19
CA GLY A 203 4.89 25.36 4.08
C GLY A 203 5.85 26.29 3.32
N GLY A 204 6.15 25.98 2.06
CA GLY A 204 6.86 26.86 1.13
C GLY A 204 7.35 26.12 -0.11
N SER A 205 8.02 26.84 -1.01
CA SER A 205 8.65 26.25 -2.20
C SER A 205 9.98 26.93 -2.50
N MET A 206 10.79 26.26 -3.32
CA MET A 206 12.06 26.79 -3.82
C MET A 206 12.27 26.34 -5.27
N SER A 207 12.73 27.25 -6.11
CA SER A 207 13.22 26.95 -7.47
C SER A 207 14.41 27.86 -7.85
N GLY A 208 14.95 27.65 -9.06
CA GLY A 208 15.97 28.54 -9.62
C GLY A 208 15.51 30.00 -9.75
N VAL A 209 14.20 30.24 -9.88
CA VAL A 209 13.62 31.60 -9.92
C VAL A 209 13.93 32.37 -8.65
N ASP A 210 13.83 31.72 -7.48
CA ASP A 210 14.08 32.36 -6.19
C ASP A 210 15.54 32.76 -6.02
N VAL A 211 16.46 31.94 -6.55
CA VAL A 211 17.89 32.22 -6.57
C VAL A 211 18.18 33.44 -7.44
N ILE A 212 17.63 33.50 -8.65
CA ILE A 212 17.81 34.62 -9.58
C ILE A 212 17.27 35.93 -8.99
N ARG A 213 16.07 35.91 -8.38
CA ARG A 213 15.50 37.09 -7.70
C ARG A 213 16.40 37.60 -6.58
N GLN A 214 16.95 36.69 -5.77
CA GLN A 214 17.85 37.07 -4.69
C GLN A 214 19.17 37.62 -5.20
N ILE A 215 19.72 37.06 -6.28
CA ILE A 215 20.94 37.58 -6.90
C ILE A 215 20.65 38.98 -7.47
N TYR A 216 19.58 39.14 -8.24
CA TYR A 216 19.24 40.43 -8.84
C TYR A 216 19.04 41.52 -7.78
N GLN A 217 18.32 41.21 -6.70
CA GLN A 217 18.17 42.10 -5.55
C GLN A 217 19.54 42.52 -4.96
N ARG A 218 20.51 41.59 -4.86
CA ARG A 218 21.85 41.90 -4.32
C ARG A 218 22.69 42.76 -5.25
N PHE A 219 22.55 42.60 -6.57
CA PHE A 219 23.19 43.49 -7.54
C PHE A 219 22.62 44.92 -7.42
N GLU A 220 21.34 45.04 -7.12
CA GLU A 220 20.64 46.31 -6.90
C GLU A 220 20.65 46.76 -5.43
N GLU A 221 21.83 46.74 -4.80
CA GLU A 221 22.10 47.21 -3.43
C GLU A 221 21.24 46.56 -2.32
N GLY A 222 20.60 45.43 -2.60
CA GLY A 222 19.75 44.73 -1.64
C GLY A 222 18.34 45.30 -1.51
N MET A 223 17.92 46.26 -2.34
CA MET A 223 16.60 46.89 -2.19
C MET A 223 15.45 45.91 -2.48
N PRO A 224 14.48 45.70 -1.56
CA PRO A 224 13.41 44.71 -1.73
C PRO A 224 12.55 44.85 -3.00
N LYS A 225 12.43 46.05 -3.56
CA LYS A 225 11.69 46.30 -4.82
C LYS A 225 12.28 45.55 -6.02
N TRP A 226 13.57 45.23 -5.98
CA TRP A 226 14.31 44.56 -7.05
C TRP A 226 14.39 43.05 -6.86
N ALA A 227 13.70 42.49 -5.87
CA ALA A 227 13.49 41.06 -5.79
C ALA A 227 12.45 40.64 -6.84
N ILE A 228 12.74 40.79 -8.13
CA ILE A 228 11.90 40.43 -9.29
C ILE A 228 12.77 39.67 -10.31
N LEU A 229 12.14 39.03 -11.31
CA LEU A 229 12.89 38.46 -12.44
C LEU A 229 13.39 39.59 -13.36
N PRO A 230 14.66 39.58 -13.79
CA PRO A 230 15.15 40.49 -14.82
C PRO A 230 14.36 40.35 -16.13
N SER A 231 14.26 41.44 -16.89
CA SER A 231 13.57 41.45 -18.19
C SER A 231 14.43 40.98 -19.37
N ASP A 232 15.74 40.84 -19.16
CA ASP A 232 16.70 40.41 -20.19
C ASP A 232 17.21 38.98 -19.91
N ALA A 233 17.16 38.14 -20.94
CA ALA A 233 17.71 36.78 -20.92
C ALA A 233 19.24 36.77 -20.73
N HIS A 234 19.93 37.82 -21.20
CA HIS A 234 21.38 37.94 -21.02
C HIS A 234 21.75 38.08 -19.54
N ASP A 235 21.00 38.91 -18.80
CA ASP A 235 21.19 39.11 -17.37
C ASP A 235 20.92 37.83 -16.58
N ILE A 236 19.86 37.09 -16.94
CA ILE A 236 19.55 35.79 -16.34
C ILE A 236 20.69 34.79 -16.55
N GLY A 237 21.22 34.69 -17.77
CA GLY A 237 22.35 33.80 -18.07
C GLY A 237 23.62 34.17 -17.30
N ASN A 238 23.90 35.47 -17.15
CA ASN A 238 25.02 35.97 -16.36
C ASN A 238 24.85 35.68 -14.87
N MET A 239 23.62 35.78 -14.34
CA MET A 239 23.33 35.45 -12.94
C MET A 239 23.48 33.96 -12.63
N PHE A 240 23.05 33.06 -13.53
CA PHE A 240 23.31 31.63 -13.38
C PHE A 240 24.81 31.32 -13.42
N SER A 241 25.56 31.97 -14.30
CA SER A 241 27.02 31.84 -14.39
C SER A 241 27.70 32.35 -13.11
N TYR A 242 27.24 33.48 -12.57
CA TYR A 242 27.73 34.02 -11.30
C TYR A 242 27.44 33.07 -10.13
N PHE A 243 26.24 32.50 -10.06
CA PHE A 243 25.89 31.53 -9.03
C PHE A 243 26.76 30.28 -9.11
N LEU A 244 27.04 29.79 -10.32
CA LEU A 244 27.94 28.66 -10.55
C LEU A 244 29.34 28.95 -10.00
N MET A 245 29.88 30.15 -10.25
CA MET A 245 31.20 30.56 -9.77
C MET A 245 31.23 30.79 -8.25
N SER A 246 30.16 31.32 -7.66
CA SER A 246 30.12 31.68 -6.24
C SER A 246 29.80 30.49 -5.33
N ALA A 247 28.79 29.69 -5.67
CA ALA A 247 28.29 28.60 -4.83
C ALA A 247 28.80 27.21 -5.28
N GLY A 248 29.41 27.14 -6.47
CA GLY A 248 29.88 25.91 -7.08
C GLY A 248 28.79 25.14 -7.81
N ALA A 249 29.21 24.22 -8.68
CA ALA A 249 28.30 23.38 -9.48
C ALA A 249 27.26 22.61 -8.65
N PRO A 250 27.60 21.97 -7.50
CA PRO A 250 26.61 21.19 -6.75
C PRO A 250 25.46 22.02 -6.18
N ALA A 251 25.67 23.33 -5.95
CA ALA A 251 24.60 24.20 -5.47
C ALA A 251 23.63 24.57 -6.59
N LEU A 252 24.15 24.82 -7.80
CA LEU A 252 23.35 25.14 -8.99
C LEU A 252 22.56 23.93 -9.48
N GLU A 253 23.19 22.75 -9.50
CA GLU A 253 22.62 21.48 -9.97
C GLU A 253 21.35 21.05 -9.20
N ARG A 254 21.06 21.65 -8.04
CA ARG A 254 19.80 21.44 -7.28
C ARG A 254 18.60 22.13 -7.90
N PHE A 255 18.84 23.16 -8.73
CA PHE A 255 17.80 24.03 -9.28
C PHE A 255 17.72 23.93 -10.79
N VAL A 256 18.87 23.85 -11.46
CA VAL A 256 18.96 23.75 -12.93
C VAL A 256 20.14 22.86 -13.31
N ASP A 257 20.05 22.16 -14.42
CA ASP A 257 21.18 21.43 -14.96
C ASP A 257 22.23 22.37 -15.58
N ARG A 258 23.40 21.81 -15.95
CA ARG A 258 24.53 22.59 -16.48
C ARG A 258 24.20 23.28 -17.80
N ASP A 259 23.38 22.63 -18.63
CA ASP A 259 22.98 23.13 -19.93
C ASP A 259 21.78 24.09 -19.86
N LEU A 260 21.24 24.33 -18.64
CA LEU A 260 20.05 25.14 -18.40
C LEU A 260 18.84 24.66 -19.24
N GLN A 261 18.80 23.37 -19.52
CA GLN A 261 17.72 22.66 -20.21
C GLN A 261 16.64 22.20 -19.24
N ASN A 262 17.02 21.80 -18.03
CA ASN A 262 16.12 21.23 -17.03
C ASN A 262 16.11 22.10 -15.77
N ALA A 263 14.93 22.38 -15.24
CA ALA A 263 14.76 23.14 -14.00
C ALA A 263 13.96 22.33 -12.98
N THR A 264 14.29 22.51 -11.71
CA THR A 264 13.68 21.79 -10.59
C THR A 264 12.93 22.75 -9.69
N ILE A 265 11.68 22.40 -9.40
CA ILE A 265 10.82 23.07 -8.42
C ILE A 265 10.63 22.10 -7.26
N THR A 266 10.99 22.53 -6.05
CA THR A 266 10.77 21.76 -4.82
C THR A 266 9.71 22.45 -3.98
N ILE A 267 8.63 21.75 -3.69
CA ILE A 267 7.56 22.22 -2.82
C ILE A 267 7.63 21.42 -1.52
N PHE A 268 7.62 22.12 -0.40
CA PHE A 268 7.70 21.55 0.94
C PHE A 268 6.31 21.47 1.55
N PHE A 269 5.97 20.28 2.03
CA PHE A 269 4.73 19.97 2.70
C PHE A 269 4.98 19.65 4.17
N LYS A 270 4.07 20.11 5.03
CA LYS A 270 4.10 19.83 6.47
C LYS A 270 3.72 18.37 6.79
N ASP A 271 3.00 17.71 5.89
CA ASP A 271 2.57 16.34 6.01
C ASP A 271 2.87 15.53 4.74
N TYR A 272 2.71 14.21 4.82
CA TYR A 272 2.84 13.30 3.67
C TYR A 272 1.71 12.26 3.64
N THR A 273 0.53 12.63 4.15
CA THR A 273 -0.63 11.74 4.12
C THR A 273 -1.04 11.42 2.68
N HIS A 274 -1.69 10.28 2.46
CA HIS A 274 -2.17 9.89 1.13
C HIS A 274 -3.01 10.99 0.46
N ASP A 275 -3.93 11.59 1.21
CA ASP A 275 -4.82 12.66 0.73
C ASP A 275 -4.02 13.89 0.27
N THR A 276 -2.98 14.29 1.01
CA THR A 276 -2.11 15.42 0.64
C THR A 276 -1.27 15.12 -0.59
N ILE A 277 -0.67 13.92 -0.66
CA ILE A 277 0.17 13.53 -1.80
C ILE A 277 -0.67 13.50 -3.08
N MET A 278 -1.79 12.79 -3.05
CA MET A 278 -2.66 12.65 -4.23
C MET A 278 -3.31 13.98 -4.60
N GLY A 279 -3.74 14.75 -3.61
CA GLY A 279 -4.29 16.08 -3.83
C GLY A 279 -3.27 17.05 -4.46
N ALA A 280 -2.03 17.07 -3.97
CA ALA A 280 -0.97 17.91 -4.53
C ALA A 280 -0.63 17.51 -5.97
N LEU A 281 -0.55 16.21 -6.25
CA LEU A 281 -0.32 15.71 -7.60
C LEU A 281 -1.48 16.02 -8.53
N GLN A 282 -2.72 15.85 -8.08
CA GLN A 282 -3.90 16.17 -8.89
C GLN A 282 -3.92 17.65 -9.25
N ARG A 283 -3.68 18.53 -8.29
CA ARG A 283 -3.59 19.97 -8.55
C ARG A 283 -2.49 20.32 -9.55
N ALA A 284 -1.32 19.69 -9.42
CA ALA A 284 -0.23 19.92 -10.35
C ALA A 284 -0.63 19.49 -11.77
N LYS A 285 -1.26 18.32 -11.92
CA LYS A 285 -1.83 17.84 -13.20
C LYS A 285 -2.87 18.80 -13.76
N ASP A 286 -3.79 19.30 -12.93
CA ASP A 286 -4.84 20.24 -13.36
C ASP A 286 -4.26 21.54 -13.90
N TYR A 287 -3.21 22.08 -13.26
CA TYR A 287 -2.53 23.29 -13.74
C TYR A 287 -1.81 23.06 -15.07
N ILE A 288 -1.08 21.94 -15.18
CA ILE A 288 -0.31 21.59 -16.39
C ILE A 288 -1.27 21.40 -17.56
N ALA A 289 -2.42 20.76 -17.35
CA ALA A 289 -3.44 20.60 -18.38
C ALA A 289 -4.08 21.93 -18.79
N ALA A 290 -4.23 22.88 -17.87
CA ALA A 290 -4.82 24.20 -18.14
C ALA A 290 -3.84 25.22 -18.74
N ASN A 291 -2.53 25.04 -18.53
CA ASN A 291 -1.48 25.98 -18.96
C ASN A 291 -0.34 25.23 -19.66
N PRO A 292 -0.56 24.67 -20.87
CA PRO A 292 0.50 24.04 -21.63
C PRO A 292 1.56 25.09 -22.00
N VAL A 293 2.83 24.71 -21.91
CA VAL A 293 3.97 25.56 -22.27
C VAL A 293 4.66 24.90 -23.46
N GLU A 294 4.85 25.64 -24.56
CA GLU A 294 5.40 25.05 -25.79
C GLU A 294 6.88 24.62 -25.67
N LYS A 295 7.64 25.25 -24.78
CA LYS A 295 9.10 25.10 -24.70
C LYS A 295 9.60 24.00 -23.75
N PHE A 296 8.75 23.53 -22.84
CA PHE A 296 9.13 22.52 -21.85
C PHE A 296 7.91 21.80 -21.28
N ASP A 297 8.13 20.57 -20.83
CA ASP A 297 7.11 19.73 -20.19
C ASP A 297 7.36 19.58 -18.69
N PHE A 298 6.30 19.57 -17.90
CA PHE A 298 6.41 19.28 -16.48
C PHE A 298 6.38 17.77 -16.21
N ARG A 299 7.48 17.23 -15.68
CA ARG A 299 7.59 15.88 -15.14
C ARG A 299 7.32 15.90 -13.64
N LEU A 300 6.19 15.33 -13.27
CA LEU A 300 5.73 15.20 -11.88
C LEU A 300 6.39 14.02 -11.16
N ALA A 301 6.15 13.95 -9.85
CA ALA A 301 6.44 12.79 -9.01
C ALA A 301 7.95 12.50 -8.84
N GLY A 302 8.76 13.54 -8.63
CA GLY A 302 10.08 13.42 -8.02
C GLY A 302 10.03 13.54 -6.49
N GLY A 303 11.14 13.23 -5.84
CA GLY A 303 11.28 13.34 -4.38
C GLY A 303 10.47 12.28 -3.61
N LEU A 304 10.29 12.49 -2.30
CA LEU A 304 9.59 11.55 -1.42
C LEU A 304 8.13 11.32 -1.87
N PHE A 305 7.43 12.40 -2.23
CA PHE A 305 6.04 12.32 -2.67
C PHE A 305 5.89 11.50 -3.95
N GLY A 306 6.84 11.62 -4.87
CA GLY A 306 6.84 10.83 -6.11
C GLY A 306 6.92 9.33 -5.86
N ILE A 307 7.86 8.92 -5.00
CA ILE A 307 8.04 7.52 -4.61
C ILE A 307 6.78 7.00 -3.89
N LEU A 308 6.27 7.75 -2.92
CA LEU A 308 5.08 7.34 -2.15
C LEU A 308 3.82 7.29 -3.03
N ALA A 309 3.66 8.22 -3.96
CA ALA A 309 2.55 8.21 -4.91
C ALA A 309 2.60 6.99 -5.82
N ALA A 310 3.77 6.70 -6.41
CA ALA A 310 3.97 5.53 -7.27
C ALA A 310 3.70 4.22 -6.51
N ILE A 311 4.18 4.11 -5.26
CA ILE A 311 3.88 2.96 -4.40
C ILE A 311 2.38 2.85 -4.13
N ASN A 312 1.72 3.95 -3.76
CA ASN A 312 0.29 3.94 -3.44
C ASN A 312 -0.56 3.54 -4.66
N GLU A 313 -0.25 4.06 -5.84
CA GLU A 313 -0.94 3.73 -7.09
C GLU A 313 -0.77 2.25 -7.45
N GLU A 314 0.46 1.73 -7.35
CA GLU A 314 0.76 0.31 -7.58
C GLU A 314 0.12 -0.59 -6.52
N VAL A 315 0.06 -0.18 -5.26
CA VAL A 315 -0.62 -0.91 -4.18
C VAL A 315 -2.12 -0.97 -4.43
N GLU A 316 -2.77 0.14 -4.81
CA GLU A 316 -4.20 0.16 -5.10
C GLU A 316 -4.53 -0.76 -6.29
N TRP A 317 -3.75 -0.67 -7.37
CA TRP A 317 -3.92 -1.55 -8.52
C TRP A 317 -3.70 -3.01 -8.14
N SER A 318 -2.59 -3.32 -7.45
CA SER A 318 -2.24 -4.67 -7.04
C SER A 318 -3.25 -5.27 -6.07
N TYR A 319 -3.81 -4.47 -5.15
CA TYR A 319 -4.84 -4.92 -4.21
C TYR A 319 -6.09 -5.38 -4.96
N ARG A 320 -6.59 -4.59 -5.91
CA ARG A 320 -7.77 -4.95 -6.71
C ARG A 320 -7.52 -6.21 -7.54
N VAL A 321 -6.37 -6.28 -8.23
CA VAL A 321 -6.03 -7.44 -9.06
C VAL A 321 -5.89 -8.70 -8.22
N ASN A 322 -5.17 -8.63 -7.09
CA ASN A 322 -5.00 -9.77 -6.19
C ASN A 322 -6.31 -10.23 -5.59
N LEU A 323 -7.20 -9.31 -5.19
CA LEU A 323 -8.52 -9.66 -4.66
C LEU A 323 -9.30 -10.52 -5.65
N TYR A 324 -9.39 -10.08 -6.91
CA TYR A 324 -10.08 -10.85 -7.95
C TYR A 324 -9.38 -12.17 -8.29
N LEU A 325 -8.05 -12.20 -8.34
CA LEU A 325 -7.30 -13.42 -8.60
C LEU A 325 -7.47 -14.45 -7.50
N VAL A 326 -7.33 -14.07 -6.24
CA VAL A 326 -7.51 -14.97 -5.10
C VAL A 326 -8.94 -15.52 -5.09
N LEU A 327 -9.95 -14.66 -5.25
CA LEU A 327 -11.34 -15.08 -5.32
C LEU A 327 -11.59 -16.03 -6.51
N ALA A 328 -11.04 -15.76 -7.68
CA ALA A 328 -11.15 -16.62 -8.85
C ALA A 328 -10.45 -17.97 -8.64
N THR A 329 -9.25 -17.98 -8.06
CA THR A 329 -8.51 -19.21 -7.73
C THR A 329 -9.29 -20.06 -6.73
N VAL A 330 -9.78 -19.46 -5.64
CA VAL A 330 -10.60 -20.16 -4.64
C VAL A 330 -11.89 -20.69 -5.25
N PHE A 331 -12.56 -19.91 -6.11
CA PHE A 331 -13.78 -20.35 -6.80
C PHE A 331 -13.51 -21.54 -7.72
N VAL A 332 -12.48 -21.49 -8.55
CA VAL A 332 -12.11 -22.58 -9.48
C VAL A 332 -11.76 -23.84 -8.71
N LEU A 333 -10.97 -23.75 -7.64
CA LEU A 333 -10.57 -24.91 -6.84
C LEU A 333 -11.74 -25.49 -6.06
N SER A 334 -12.61 -24.64 -5.50
CA SER A 334 -13.84 -25.10 -4.85
C SER A 334 -14.78 -25.78 -5.84
N PHE A 335 -14.91 -25.21 -7.05
CA PHE A 335 -15.71 -25.80 -8.13
C PHE A 335 -15.16 -27.16 -8.56
N LEU A 336 -13.85 -27.29 -8.75
CA LEU A 336 -13.21 -28.57 -9.10
C LEU A 336 -13.37 -29.64 -8.00
N THR A 337 -13.43 -29.21 -6.74
CA THR A 337 -13.59 -30.10 -5.59
C THR A 337 -15.01 -30.64 -5.48
N TYR A 338 -16.01 -29.75 -5.58
CA TYR A 338 -17.41 -30.10 -5.37
C TYR A 338 -18.15 -30.46 -6.67
N TRP A 339 -17.54 -30.19 -7.84
CA TRP A 339 -18.17 -30.29 -9.16
C TRP A 339 -19.55 -29.61 -9.22
N SER A 340 -19.74 -28.55 -8.43
CA SER A 340 -21.02 -27.89 -8.23
C SER A 340 -20.81 -26.39 -8.08
N LEU A 341 -21.48 -25.62 -8.94
CA LEU A 341 -21.52 -24.15 -8.87
C LEU A 341 -22.13 -23.67 -7.55
N ALA A 342 -23.18 -24.34 -7.07
CA ALA A 342 -23.82 -24.00 -5.80
C ALA A 342 -22.87 -24.25 -4.62
N GLY A 343 -22.10 -25.35 -4.66
CA GLY A 343 -21.09 -25.66 -3.64
C GLY A 343 -19.99 -24.59 -3.58
N ALA A 344 -19.46 -24.19 -4.73
CA ALA A 344 -18.44 -23.14 -4.80
C ALA A 344 -18.95 -21.78 -4.31
N LEU A 345 -20.16 -21.37 -4.67
CA LEU A 345 -20.75 -20.10 -4.21
C LEU A 345 -21.00 -20.08 -2.71
N ILE A 346 -21.47 -21.19 -2.12
CA ILE A 346 -21.71 -21.27 -0.67
C ILE A 346 -20.41 -21.09 0.13
N VAL A 347 -19.28 -21.58 -0.39
CA VAL A 347 -17.95 -21.40 0.23
C VAL A 347 -17.38 -20.00 -0.02
N MET A 348 -17.66 -19.43 -1.19
CA MET A 348 -17.11 -18.13 -1.59
C MET A 348 -17.82 -16.95 -0.91
N ILE A 349 -19.15 -16.96 -0.79
CA ILE A 349 -19.93 -15.82 -0.26
C ILE A 349 -19.48 -15.36 1.14
N PRO A 350 -19.18 -16.26 2.11
CA PRO A 350 -18.66 -15.85 3.41
C PRO A 350 -17.20 -15.39 3.40
N SER A 351 -16.46 -15.69 2.33
CA SER A 351 -15.04 -15.38 2.18
C SER A 351 -14.79 -14.03 1.48
N ILE A 352 -15.83 -13.45 0.87
CA ILE A 352 -15.87 -12.09 0.32
C ILE A 352 -16.21 -11.13 1.45
#